data_AF-A0A9D1N1K2-F1
#
_entry.id   AF-A0A9D1N1K2-F1
#
_cell.length_a   1.000
_cell.length_b   1.000
_cell.length_c   1.000
_cell.angle_alpha   90.00
_cell.angle_beta   90.00
_cell.angle_gamma   90.00
#
_symmetry.space_group_name_H-M   'P 1'
#
loop_
_entity.id
_entity.type
_entity.pdbx_description
1 polymer ?
#
loop_
_entity_poly.entity_id
_entity_poly.type
_entity_poly.pdbx_seq_one_letter_code
_entity_poly.pdbx_strand_id
1 'polypeptide(L)'
;MIFIFKLFLCLLLTPIIGVGVIIVLLNFELNWQVVLYLLTALIVYVGMLYIVFAKTSKKAKFIYVILFMIFMSMSRMLPYIKHAIDVDACIDSGICSEKKCK
;
A
#
# COMPACT_ATOMS: atom_id res chain seq x y z
N MET A 1 3.86 -14.70 -27.81
CA MET A 1 2.77 -13.84 -27.27
C MET A 1 2.71 -13.80 -25.74
N ILE A 2 2.78 -14.93 -25.01
CA ILE A 2 2.64 -14.94 -23.53
C ILE A 2 3.69 -14.06 -22.81
N PHE A 3 4.93 -14.02 -23.32
CA PHE A 3 6.00 -13.21 -22.72
C PHE A 3 5.75 -11.70 -22.87
N ILE A 4 5.29 -11.28 -24.05
CA ILE A 4 4.94 -9.88 -24.36
C ILE A 4 3.77 -9.42 -23.48
N PHE A 5 2.77 -10.28 -23.26
CA PHE A 5 1.64 -9.97 -22.39
C PHE A 5 2.06 -9.78 -20.92
N LYS A 6 2.96 -10.64 -20.40
CA LYS A 6 3.53 -10.49 -19.05
C LYS A 6 4.34 -9.21 -18.89
N LEU A 7 5.13 -8.87 -19.91
CA LEU A 7 5.94 -7.66 -19.95
C LEU A 7 5.04 -6.41 -19.97
N PHE A 8 4.00 -6.43 -20.80
CA PHE A 8 3.02 -5.35 -20.90
C PHE A 8 2.27 -5.14 -19.59
N LEU A 9 1.86 -6.23 -18.91
CA LEU A 9 1.22 -6.16 -17.60
C LEU A 9 2.15 -5.53 -16.54
N CYS A 10 3.44 -5.89 -16.52
CA CYS A 10 4.41 -5.25 -15.63
C CYS A 10 4.56 -3.77 -15.95
N LEU A 11 4.76 -3.42 -17.23
CA LEU A 11 4.89 -2.04 -17.72
C LEU A 11 3.69 -1.16 -17.35
N LEU A 12 2.49 -1.75 -17.25
CA LEU A 12 1.27 -1.04 -16.87
C LEU A 12 1.12 -0.90 -15.35
N LEU A 13 1.53 -1.90 -14.58
CA LEU A 13 1.45 -1.89 -13.12
C LEU A 13 2.48 -0.97 -12.46
N THR A 14 3.71 -0.91 -12.98
CA THR A 14 4.78 -0.07 -12.42
C THR A 14 4.40 1.42 -12.29
N PRO A 15 3.86 2.10 -13.32
CA PRO A 15 3.47 3.51 -13.20
C PRO A 15 2.28 3.71 -12.26
N ILE A 16 1.32 2.78 -12.20
CA ILE A 16 0.17 2.86 -11.27
C ILE A 16 0.66 2.89 -9.82
N ILE A 17 1.65 2.05 -9.51
CA ILE A 17 2.23 1.97 -8.16
C ILE A 17 3.07 3.20 -7.87
N GLY A 18 3.87 3.66 -8.83
CA GLY A 18 4.64 4.90 -8.70
C GLY A 18 3.75 6.10 -8.38
N VAL A 19 2.64 6.27 -9.12
CA VAL A 19 1.66 7.32 -8.85
C VAL A 19 1.03 7.15 -7.46
N GLY A 20 0.67 5.92 -7.06
CA GLY A 20 0.13 5.64 -5.74
C GLY A 20 1.09 6.04 -4.60
N VAL A 21 2.37 5.72 -4.74
CA VAL A 21 3.42 6.09 -3.77
C VAL A 21 3.59 7.61 -3.70
N ILE A 22 3.62 8.29 -4.84
CA ILE A 22 3.72 9.77 -4.90
C ILE A 22 2.52 10.42 -4.22
N ILE A 23 1.30 9.94 -4.47
CA ILE A 23 0.07 10.44 -3.82
C ILE A 23 0.18 10.27 -2.31
N VAL A 24 0.68 9.13 -1.82
CA VAL A 24 0.87 8.90 -0.39
C VAL A 24 1.89 9.87 0.20
N LEU A 25 3.05 10.07 -0.45
CA LEU A 25 4.09 10.98 0.02
C LEU A 25 3.66 12.45 0.00
N LEU A 26 2.81 12.86 -0.93
CA LEU A 26 2.32 14.25 -1.04
C LEU A 26 1.18 14.57 -0.07
N ASN A 27 0.32 13.59 0.25
CA ASN A 27 -0.87 13.81 1.08
C ASN A 27 -0.68 13.47 2.55
N PHE A 28 0.37 12.71 2.90
CA PHE A 28 0.61 12.29 4.27
C PHE A 28 1.98 12.76 4.77
N GLU A 29 2.01 13.24 6.01
CA GLU A 29 3.27 13.44 6.72
C GLU A 29 4.02 12.12 6.83
N LEU A 30 5.32 12.17 6.57
CA LEU A 30 6.24 11.04 6.68
C LEU A 30 6.36 10.62 8.16
N ASN A 31 5.44 9.74 8.57
CA ASN A 31 5.43 9.11 9.89
C ASN A 31 5.75 7.61 9.76
N TRP A 32 6.08 6.97 10.87
CA TRP A 32 6.47 5.55 10.91
C TRP A 32 5.43 4.62 10.25
N GLN A 33 4.13 4.92 10.36
CA GLN A 33 3.05 4.18 9.70
C GLN A 33 3.10 4.27 8.17
N VAL A 34 3.36 5.46 7.64
CA VAL A 34 3.51 5.71 6.20
C VAL A 34 4.75 4.99 5.68
N VAL A 35 5.85 5.04 6.43
CA VAL A 35 7.08 4.29 6.10
C VAL A 35 6.82 2.78 6.08
N LEU A 36 6.12 2.25 7.09
CA LEU A 36 5.78 0.83 7.16
C LEU A 36 4.87 0.40 6.00
N TYR A 37 3.90 1.26 5.65
CA TYR A 37 3.02 1.04 4.50
C TYR A 37 3.80 1.00 3.18
N LEU A 38 4.71 1.96 2.95
CA LEU A 38 5.54 2.02 1.75
C LEU A 38 6.46 0.81 1.63
N LEU A 39 7.09 0.38 2.73
CA LEU A 39 7.90 -0.84 2.76
C LEU A 39 7.07 -2.08 2.43
N THR A 40 5.87 -2.20 3.02
CA THR A 40 4.96 -3.32 2.72
C THR A 40 4.53 -3.30 1.26
N ALA A 41 4.19 -2.12 0.72
CA ALA A 41 3.83 -1.95 -0.68
C ALA A 41 4.96 -2.39 -1.63
N LEU A 42 6.21 -2.07 -1.29
CA LEU A 42 7.38 -2.51 -2.05
C LEU A 42 7.53 -4.03 -2.04
N ILE A 43 7.39 -4.67 -0.87
CA ILE A 43 7.48 -6.14 -0.75
C ILE A 43 6.40 -6.82 -1.59
N VAL A 44 5.16 -6.36 -1.49
CA VAL A 44 4.04 -6.95 -2.24
C VAL A 44 4.23 -6.71 -3.75
N TYR A 45 4.77 -5.55 -4.16
CA TYR A 45 5.10 -5.29 -5.56
C TYR A 45 6.15 -6.26 -6.11
N VAL A 46 7.25 -6.49 -5.38
CA VAL A 46 8.28 -7.46 -5.78
C VAL A 46 7.70 -8.88 -5.84
N GLY A 47 6.84 -9.23 -4.88
CA GLY A 47 6.11 -10.50 -4.88
C GLY A 47 5.19 -10.67 -6.10
N MET A 48 4.50 -9.60 -6.49
CA MET A 48 3.68 -9.55 -7.70
C MET A 48 4.50 -9.80 -8.97
N LEU A 49 5.65 -9.13 -9.11
CA LEU A 49 6.56 -9.37 -10.23
C LEU A 49 6.99 -10.84 -10.26
N TYR A 50 7.44 -11.39 -9.13
CA TYR A 50 7.85 -12.78 -9.04
C TYR A 50 6.74 -13.76 -9.47
N ILE A 51 5.50 -13.58 -8.99
CA ILE A 51 4.37 -14.46 -9.30
C ILE A 51 3.94 -14.38 -10.78
N VAL A 52 4.06 -13.22 -11.41
CA VAL A 52 3.79 -13.07 -12.85
C VAL A 52 4.74 -13.94 -13.68
N PHE A 53 6.02 -13.98 -13.30
CA PHE A 53 7.04 -14.78 -13.99
C PHE A 53 7.05 -16.26 -13.57
N ALA A 54 6.69 -16.57 -12.33
CA ALA A 54 6.63 -17.93 -11.80
C ALA A 54 5.71 -18.86 -12.61
N LYS A 55 6.05 -20.15 -12.63
CA LYS A 55 5.29 -21.22 -13.29
C LYS A 55 4.10 -21.67 -12.41
N THR A 56 3.32 -20.72 -11.91
CA THR A 56 2.12 -20.94 -11.07
C THR A 56 0.84 -20.99 -11.91
N SER A 57 -0.22 -21.60 -11.36
CA SER A 57 -1.52 -21.71 -12.01
C SER A 57 -2.12 -20.31 -12.27
N LYS A 58 -2.85 -20.17 -13.39
CA LYS A 58 -3.50 -18.88 -13.75
C LYS A 58 -4.44 -18.38 -12.65
N LYS A 59 -5.12 -19.31 -11.96
CA LYS A 59 -6.01 -19.02 -10.82
C LYS A 59 -5.26 -18.35 -9.67
N ALA A 60 -4.10 -18.89 -9.29
CA ALA A 60 -3.27 -18.33 -8.22
C ALA A 60 -2.78 -16.91 -8.56
N LYS A 61 -2.40 -16.67 -9.82
CA LYS A 61 -1.99 -15.34 -10.29
C LYS A 61 -3.12 -14.32 -10.18
N PHE A 62 -4.33 -14.72 -10.56
CA PHE A 62 -5.50 -13.83 -10.50
C PHE A 62 -5.87 -13.47 -9.06
N ILE A 63 -5.86 -14.44 -8.15
CA ILE A 63 -6.09 -14.20 -6.71
C ILE A 63 -5.07 -13.21 -6.15
N TYR A 64 -3.79 -13.35 -6.52
CA TYR A 64 -2.73 -12.47 -6.03
C TYR A 64 -2.88 -11.02 -6.55
N VAL A 65 -3.31 -10.85 -7.81
CA VAL A 65 -3.64 -9.52 -8.36
C VAL A 65 -4.80 -8.86 -7.61
N ILE A 66 -5.85 -9.62 -7.26
CA ILE A 66 -6.97 -9.10 -6.47
C ILE A 66 -6.50 -8.67 -5.07
N LEU A 67 -5.72 -9.52 -4.39
CA LEU A 67 -5.14 -9.19 -3.09
C LEU A 67 -4.29 -7.92 -3.16
N PHE A 68 -3.52 -7.75 -4.23
CA PHE A 68 -2.74 -6.54 -4.46
C PHE A 68 -3.61 -5.28 -4.60
N MET A 69 -4.68 -5.35 -5.39
CA MET A 69 -5.62 -4.24 -5.56
C MET A 69 -6.28 -3.85 -4.22
N ILE A 70 -6.66 -4.83 -3.40
CA ILE A 70 -7.20 -4.60 -2.05
C ILE A 70 -6.15 -3.94 -1.16
N PHE A 71 -4.91 -4.42 -1.17
CA PHE A 71 -3.84 -3.82 -0.37
C PHE A 71 -3.57 -2.36 -0.75
N MET A 72 -3.55 -2.03 -2.04
CA MET A 72 -3.38 -0.64 -2.49
C MET A 72 -4.54 0.26 -2.03
N SER A 73 -5.77 -0.27 -1.95
CA SER A 73 -6.94 0.47 -1.46
C SER A 73 -6.88 0.82 0.03
N MET A 74 -6.11 0.06 0.83
CA MET A 74 -5.91 0.30 2.26
C MET A 74 -5.07 1.54 2.58
N SER A 75 -4.39 2.15 1.60
CA SER A 75 -3.70 3.44 1.77
C SER A 75 -4.59 4.51 2.38
N ARG A 76 -5.90 4.48 2.09
CA ARG A 76 -6.88 5.42 2.63
C ARG A 76 -7.17 5.24 4.12
N MET A 77 -6.75 4.13 4.73
CA MET A 77 -6.91 3.89 6.18
C MET A 77 -5.78 4.50 7.01
N LEU A 78 -4.63 4.85 6.41
CA LEU A 78 -3.50 5.50 7.10
C LEU A 78 -3.89 6.71 7.98
N PRO A 79 -4.72 7.68 7.55
CA PRO A 79 -5.09 8.81 8.40
C PRO A 79 -5.97 8.40 9.59
N TYR A 80 -6.79 7.36 9.44
CA TYR A 80 -7.67 6.88 10.50
C TYR A 80 -6.89 6.16 11.61
N ILE A 81 -5.86 5.40 11.26
CA ILE A 81 -5.06 4.67 12.26
C ILE A 81 -4.23 5.65 13.09
N LYS A 82 -3.62 6.68 12.49
CA LYS A 82 -2.91 7.72 13.24
C LYS A 82 -3.85 8.40 14.25
N HIS A 83 -5.05 8.77 13.80
CA HIS A 83 -6.03 9.41 14.66
C HIS A 83 -6.49 8.50 15.80
N ALA A 84 -6.78 7.22 15.53
CA ALA A 84 -7.17 6.27 16.58
C ALA A 84 -6.07 6.09 17.63
N ILE A 85 -4.81 5.95 17.21
CA ILE A 85 -3.67 5.84 18.14
C ILE A 85 -3.48 7.11 18.96
N ASP A 86 -3.64 8.29 18.36
CA ASP A 86 -3.53 9.57 19.08
C ASP A 86 -4.65 9.71 20.13
N VAL A 87 -5.86 9.24 19.82
CA VAL A 87 -7.00 9.22 20.76
C VAL A 87 -6.74 8.22 21.90
N ASP A 88 -6.32 6.99 21.59
CA ASP A 88 -6.00 5.99 22.61
C ASP A 88 -4.85 6.46 23.52
N ALA A 89 -3.80 7.06 22.95
CA ALA A 89 -2.70 7.63 23.73
C ALA A 89 -3.15 8.79 24.63
N CYS A 90 -4.09 9.63 24.17
CA CYS A 90 -4.70 10.69 24.98
C CYS A 90 -5.53 10.12 26.14
N ILE A 91 -6.29 9.04 25.92
CA ILE A 91 -7.06 8.36 26.96
C ILE A 91 -6.13 7.74 28.01
N ASP A 92 -5.06 7.07 27.58
CA ASP A 92 -4.16 6.35 28.49
C ASP A 92 -3.21 7.27 29.26
N SER A 93 -2.73 8.36 28.64
CA SER A 93 -1.71 9.24 29.22
C SER A 93 -2.25 10.56 29.80
N GLY A 94 -3.49 10.94 29.45
CA GLY A 94 -4.07 12.25 29.79
C GLY A 94 -3.42 13.44 29.08
N ILE A 95 -2.39 13.20 28.25
CA ILE A 95 -1.71 14.23 27.47
C ILE A 95 -2.28 14.21 26.05
N CYS A 96 -3.23 15.10 25.80
CA CYS A 96 -3.89 15.19 24.50
C CYS A 96 -3.19 16.25 23.64
N SER A 97 -2.83 15.89 22.41
CA SER A 97 -2.27 16.86 21.47
C SER A 97 -3.36 17.84 21.05
N GLU A 98 -3.21 19.13 21.35
CA GLU A 98 -4.17 20.21 21.01
C GLU A 98 -4.45 20.37 19.50
N LYS A 99 -3.72 19.64 18.64
CA LYS A 99 -3.86 19.76 17.20
C LYS A 99 -4.93 18.80 16.67
N LYS A 100 -6.08 19.41 16.36
CA LYS A 100 -7.09 18.99 15.37
C LYS A 100 -8.33 18.28 15.91
N CYS A 101 -9.01 18.91 16.88
CA CYS A 101 -10.47 18.95 16.86
C CYS A 101 -10.93 19.98 15.81
N LYS A 102 -11.03 19.58 14.55
CA LYS A 102 -11.85 20.25 13.53
C LYS A 102 -12.26 19.25 12.47
#